data_AF-A0A6B0DWM1-F1
#
_entry.id   AF-A0A6B0DWM1-F1
#
_cell.length_a   1.000
_cell.length_b   1.000
_cell.length_c   1.000
_cell.angle_alpha   90.00
_cell.angle_beta   90.00
_cell.angle_gamma   90.00
#
_symmetry.space_group_name_H-M   'P 1'
#
loop_
_entity.id
_entity.type
_entity.pdbx_description
1 polymer ?
#
loop_
_entity_poly.entity_id
_entity_poly.type
_entity_poly.pdbx_seq_one_letter_code
_entity_poly.pdbx_strand_id
1 'polypeptide(L)'
;MDDTSLYIDLGESIFLVSGCSHAGIVNIKKHGEKIFGKRVSHIIGGLHLLNAKEERINFTIENLADTELYLGHCTGENVINKFMENYGERVKRIYSSFELKVIP
;
A
#
# COMPACT_ATOMS: atom_id res chain seq x y z
N MET A 1 -17.14 11.38 3.00
CA MET A 1 -15.81 11.50 3.64
C MET A 1 -15.07 10.26 3.20
N ASP A 2 -14.33 10.33 2.11
CA ASP A 2 -14.18 9.15 1.23
C ASP A 2 -12.81 8.47 1.29
N ASP A 3 -11.85 9.05 2.04
CA ASP A 3 -10.62 8.37 2.43
C ASP A 3 -10.26 8.74 3.87
N THR A 4 -10.10 7.71 4.69
CA THR A 4 -9.44 7.79 5.98
C THR A 4 -8.40 6.70 6.01
N SER A 5 -7.19 7.06 6.39
CA SER A 5 -6.06 6.14 6.54
C SER A 5 -5.54 6.21 7.96
N LEU A 6 -5.05 5.08 8.46
CA LEU A 6 -4.46 4.97 9.79
C LEU A 6 -2.94 4.78 9.63
N TYR A 7 -2.17 5.62 10.30
CA TYR A 7 -0.72 5.47 10.42
C TYR A 7 -0.40 4.91 11.81
N ILE A 8 0.36 3.82 11.86
CA ILE A 8 0.84 3.20 13.09
C ILE A 8 2.35 3.45 13.17
N ASP A 9 2.79 4.11 14.22
CA ASP A 9 4.20 4.37 14.47
C ASP A 9 4.89 3.11 15.01
N LEU A 10 5.89 2.61 14.28
CA LEU A 10 6.71 1.46 14.65
C LEU A 10 8.06 1.88 15.27
N GLY A 11 8.22 3.13 15.71
CA GLY A 11 9.50 3.65 16.18
C GLY A 11 10.32 4.23 15.03
N GLU A 12 11.01 3.39 14.26
CA GLU A 12 11.87 3.85 13.15
C GLU A 12 11.12 4.09 11.83
N SER A 13 9.91 3.55 11.69
CA SER A 13 9.12 3.64 10.45
C SER A 13 7.61 3.64 10.71
N ILE A 14 6.83 3.84 9.66
CA ILE A 14 5.36 3.88 9.73
C ILE A 14 4.76 2.67 9.01
N PHE A 15 3.75 2.05 9.65
CA PHE A 15 2.83 1.15 9.00
C PHE A 15 1.57 1.94 8.58
N LEU A 16 1.26 1.96 7.29
CA LEU A 16 0.06 2.59 6.75
C LEU A 16 -1.06 1.55 6.48
N VAL A 17 -2.22 1.77 7.08
CA VAL A 17 -3.46 1.03 6.81
C VAL A 17 -4.41 1.91 6.00
N SER A 18 -4.88 1.41 4.86
CA SER A 18 -5.80 2.10 3.98
C SER A 18 -6.99 1.22 3.57
N GLY A 19 -8.18 1.80 3.44
CA GLY A 19 -9.35 1.11 2.89
C GLY A 19 -9.25 0.94 1.38
N CYS A 20 -9.58 2.00 0.64
CA CYS A 20 -9.55 2.03 -0.84
C CYS A 20 -8.46 2.93 -1.43
N SER A 21 -7.99 3.96 -0.73
CA SER A 21 -7.00 4.91 -1.26
C SER A 21 -7.47 5.70 -2.48
N HIS A 22 -8.70 6.25 -2.48
CA HIS A 22 -9.21 7.04 -3.62
C HIS A 22 -8.35 8.29 -3.91
N ALA A 23 -7.76 8.90 -2.90
CA ALA A 23 -6.80 10.00 -2.96
C ALA A 23 -5.45 9.60 -3.58
N GLY A 24 -5.26 8.31 -3.85
CA GLY A 24 -4.04 7.70 -4.40
C GLY A 24 -3.08 7.30 -3.28
N ILE A 25 -2.72 6.01 -3.25
CA ILE A 25 -1.84 5.48 -2.19
C ILE A 25 -0.48 6.17 -2.12
N VAL A 26 0.09 6.59 -3.27
CA VAL A 26 1.35 7.35 -3.31
C VAL A 26 1.24 8.68 -2.59
N ASN A 27 0.09 9.37 -2.73
CA ASN A 27 -0.15 10.64 -2.05
C ASN A 27 -0.32 10.44 -0.55
N ILE A 28 -1.06 9.40 -0.15
CA ILE A 28 -1.27 9.02 1.25
C ILE A 28 0.09 8.68 1.89
N LYS A 29 0.91 7.82 1.24
CA LYS A 29 2.28 7.50 1.68
C LYS A 29 3.09 8.78 1.94
N LYS A 30 3.23 9.64 0.92
CA LYS A 30 4.01 10.89 1.01
C LYS A 30 3.50 11.84 2.09
N HIS A 31 2.18 11.89 2.30
CA HIS A 31 1.57 12.70 3.35
C HIS A 31 1.96 12.21 4.75
N GLY A 32 1.90 10.89 4.99
CA GLY A 32 2.37 10.27 6.23
C GLY A 32 3.86 10.54 6.47
N GLU A 33 4.70 10.30 5.47
CA GLU A 33 6.14 10.51 5.58
C GLU A 33 6.49 11.95 5.95
N LYS A 34 5.76 12.92 5.39
CA LYS A 34 5.92 14.34 5.72
C LYS A 34 5.50 14.65 7.16
N ILE A 35 4.40 14.09 7.65
CA ILE A 35 3.88 14.36 9.00
C ILE A 35 4.82 13.78 10.07
N PHE A 36 5.26 12.53 9.87
CA PHE A 36 6.01 11.79 10.89
C PHE A 36 7.53 11.97 10.75
N GLY A 37 8.03 12.46 9.62
CA GLY A 37 9.47 12.53 9.33
C GLY A 37 10.13 11.14 9.24
N LYS A 38 9.34 10.10 9.00
CA LYS A 38 9.72 8.67 8.97
C LYS A 38 9.23 8.06 7.67
N ARG A 39 9.97 7.10 7.12
CA ARG A 39 9.52 6.37 5.92
C ARG A 39 8.31 5.50 6.24
N VAL A 40 7.42 5.32 5.27
CA VAL A 40 6.38 4.30 5.33
C VAL A 40 6.99 2.99 4.87
N SER A 41 7.16 2.05 5.80
CA SER A 41 7.80 0.76 5.53
C SER A 41 6.81 -0.31 5.09
N HIS A 42 5.55 -0.20 5.52
CA HIS A 42 4.51 -1.20 5.23
C HIS A 42 3.20 -0.51 4.83
N ILE A 43 2.47 -1.11 3.89
CA ILE A 43 1.11 -0.72 3.51
C ILE A 43 0.21 -1.95 3.50
N ILE A 44 -0.94 -1.88 4.18
CA ILE A 44 -2.03 -2.86 4.04
C ILE A 44 -3.31 -2.19 3.56
N GLY A 45 -3.96 -2.77 2.54
CA GLY A 45 -5.22 -2.23 2.05
C GLY A 45 -5.52 -2.44 0.57
N GLY A 46 -6.53 -1.70 0.10
CA GLY A 46 -6.85 -1.52 -1.31
C GLY A 46 -6.21 -0.26 -1.90
N LEU A 47 -5.78 -0.36 -3.16
CA LEU A 47 -5.14 0.75 -3.90
C LEU A 47 -6.10 1.44 -4.91
N HIS A 48 -7.32 0.93 -5.08
CA HIS A 48 -8.31 1.38 -6.06
C HIS A 48 -7.76 1.47 -7.50
N LEU A 49 -7.11 0.38 -7.92
CA LEU A 49 -6.44 0.25 -9.22
C LEU A 49 -7.10 -0.74 -10.18
N LEU A 50 -8.15 -1.47 -9.77
CA LEU A 50 -8.77 -2.53 -10.58
C LEU A 50 -9.12 -2.08 -12.01
N ASN A 51 -9.62 -0.85 -12.16
CA ASN A 51 -10.01 -0.25 -13.44
C ASN A 51 -9.11 0.94 -13.83
N ALA A 52 -7.92 1.06 -13.24
CA ALA A 52 -6.99 2.13 -13.56
C ALA A 52 -6.31 1.88 -14.91
N LYS A 53 -5.94 2.96 -15.61
CA LYS A 53 -5.10 2.87 -16.81
C LYS A 53 -3.70 2.38 -16.43
N GLU A 54 -3.04 1.68 -17.36
CA GLU A 54 -1.67 1.15 -17.18
C GLU A 54 -0.66 2.21 -16.71
N GLU A 55 -0.73 3.44 -17.23
CA GLU A 55 0.12 4.56 -16.80
C GLU A 55 0.03 4.81 -15.29
N ARG A 56 -1.18 4.77 -14.72
CA ARG A 56 -1.41 4.97 -13.28
C ARG A 56 -0.93 3.78 -12.48
N ILE A 57 -1.07 2.57 -13.00
CA ILE A 57 -0.57 1.34 -12.36
C ILE A 57 0.96 1.40 -12.29
N ASN A 58 1.63 1.66 -13.41
CA ASN A 58 3.09 1.74 -13.50
C ASN A 58 3.65 2.85 -12.61
N PHE A 59 3.03 4.04 -12.62
CA PHE A 59 3.40 5.12 -11.71
C PHE A 59 3.30 4.70 -10.24
N THR A 60 2.24 3.97 -9.87
CA THR A 60 2.05 3.52 -8.48
C THR A 60 3.07 2.45 -8.10
N ILE A 61 3.38 1.52 -9.02
CA ILE A 61 4.48 0.57 -8.86
C ILE A 61 5.75 1.37 -8.58
N GLU A 62 6.27 2.17 -9.51
CA GLU A 62 7.54 2.91 -9.35
C GLU A 62 7.70 3.67 -8.01
N ASN A 63 6.61 4.19 -7.43
CA ASN A 63 6.63 4.95 -6.17
C ASN A 63 6.49 4.12 -4.89
N LEU A 64 6.26 2.79 -4.98
CA LEU A 64 6.13 1.88 -3.83
C LEU A 64 7.24 0.82 -3.76
N ALA A 65 8.28 0.94 -4.59
CA ALA A 65 9.37 -0.03 -4.69
C ALA A 65 10.20 -0.21 -3.40
N ASP A 66 10.03 0.63 -2.39
CA ASP A 66 10.71 0.60 -1.09
C ASP A 66 9.79 0.17 0.07
N THR A 67 8.53 -0.22 -0.23
CA THR A 67 7.50 -0.54 0.75
C THR A 67 7.09 -2.02 0.72
N GLU A 68 6.88 -2.64 1.88
CA GLU A 68 6.23 -3.96 2.00
C GLU A 68 4.71 -3.82 1.80
N LEU A 69 4.12 -4.59 0.89
CA LEU A 69 2.75 -4.39 0.44
C LEU A 69 1.85 -5.59 0.76
N TYR A 70 0.73 -5.33 1.41
CA TYR A 70 -0.30 -6.29 1.76
C TYR A 70 -1.60 -5.89 1.06
N LEU A 71 -1.80 -6.40 -0.17
CA LEU A 71 -2.77 -5.85 -1.12
C LEU A 71 -4.02 -6.73 -1.27
N GLY A 72 -5.18 -6.08 -1.36
CA GLY A 72 -6.46 -6.77 -1.59
C GLY A 72 -7.60 -5.80 -1.91
N HIS A 73 -8.83 -6.20 -1.58
CA HIS A 73 -10.04 -5.38 -1.75
C HIS A 73 -10.22 -4.86 -3.19
N CYS A 74 -10.08 -3.55 -3.41
CA CYS A 74 -10.33 -2.87 -4.69
C CYS A 74 -9.08 -2.72 -5.58
N THR A 75 -7.95 -3.31 -5.20
CA THR A 75 -6.70 -3.26 -6.01
C THR A 75 -6.86 -4.01 -7.33
N GLY A 76 -7.55 -5.15 -7.32
CA GLY A 76 -7.75 -6.01 -8.49
C GLY A 76 -6.65 -7.05 -8.71
N GLU A 77 -7.06 -8.25 -9.11
CA GLU A 77 -6.18 -9.42 -9.20
C GLU A 77 -4.98 -9.21 -10.13
N ASN A 78 -5.24 -8.74 -11.34
CA ASN A 78 -4.21 -8.50 -12.35
C ASN A 78 -3.20 -7.45 -11.88
N VAL A 79 -3.65 -6.46 -11.11
CA VAL A 79 -2.76 -5.43 -10.55
C VAL A 79 -1.90 -6.02 -9.45
N ILE A 80 -2.48 -6.81 -8.53
CA ILE A 80 -1.71 -7.50 -7.48
C ILE A 80 -0.61 -8.37 -8.12
N ASN A 81 -0.93 -9.11 -9.18
CA ASN A 81 0.06 -9.93 -9.90
C ASN A 81 1.20 -9.07 -10.49
N LYS A 82 0.90 -7.91 -11.12
CA LYS A 82 1.94 -6.98 -11.58
C LYS A 82 2.85 -6.50 -10.45
N PHE A 83 2.28 -6.21 -9.27
CA PHE A 83 3.09 -5.87 -8.09
C PHE A 83 3.97 -7.05 -7.65
N MET A 84 3.43 -8.26 -7.61
CA MET A 84 4.20 -9.46 -7.25
C MET A 84 5.31 -9.77 -8.26
N GLU A 85 5.08 -9.57 -9.56
CA GLU A 85 6.11 -9.71 -10.62
C GLU A 85 7.25 -8.71 -10.44
N ASN A 86 6.95 -7.48 -9.99
CA ASN A 86 7.97 -6.44 -9.79
C ASN A 86 8.72 -6.58 -8.45
N TYR A 87 8.05 -7.04 -7.38
CA TYR A 87 8.59 -6.99 -6.01
C TYR A 87 8.74 -8.33 -5.30
N GLY A 88 8.29 -9.43 -5.90
CA GLY A 88 8.41 -10.78 -5.35
C GLY A 88 7.79 -10.90 -3.96
N GLU A 89 8.57 -11.39 -3.01
CA GLU A 89 8.14 -11.74 -1.65
C GLU A 89 7.65 -10.54 -0.81
N ARG A 90 7.93 -9.31 -1.26
CA ARG A 90 7.54 -8.06 -0.60
C ARG A 90 6.08 -7.69 -0.83
N VAL A 91 5.38 -8.46 -1.67
CA VAL A 91 3.95 -8.29 -1.94
C VAL A 91 3.22 -9.55 -1.49
N LYS A 92 2.27 -9.37 -0.59
CA LYS A 92 1.40 -10.44 -0.10
C LYS A 92 -0.05 -10.08 -0.36
N ARG A 93 -0.82 -11.05 -0.84
CA ARG A 93 -2.25 -10.89 -1.00
C ARG A 93 -2.96 -11.07 0.35
N ILE A 94 -3.82 -10.12 0.71
CA ILE A 94 -4.67 -10.25 1.89
C ILE A 94 -6.01 -10.91 1.53
N TYR A 95 -6.55 -11.66 2.49
CA TYR A 95 -7.84 -12.35 2.38
C TYR A 95 -8.55 -12.31 3.74
N SER A 96 -9.80 -12.79 3.81
CA SER A 96 -10.53 -12.84 5.08
C SER A 96 -9.80 -13.74 6.07
N SER A 97 -9.59 -13.28 7.30
CA SER A 97 -8.78 -13.96 8.32
C SER A 97 -7.27 -13.97 8.06
N PHE A 98 -6.76 -13.05 7.21
CA PHE A 98 -5.34 -12.84 7.07
C PHE A 98 -4.72 -12.30 8.37
N GLU A 99 -3.68 -12.96 8.86
CA GLU A 99 -2.92 -12.53 10.04
C GLU A 99 -1.56 -11.99 9.62
N LEU A 100 -1.18 -10.85 10.22
CA LEU A 100 0.11 -10.22 9.98
C LEU A 100 0.79 -9.92 11.32
N LYS A 101 2.00 -10.43 11.48
CA LYS A 101 2.90 -10.06 12.57
C LYS A 101 4.02 -9.19 12.02
N VAL A 102 4.12 -7.97 12.54
CA VAL A 102 5.24 -7.06 12.29
C VAL A 102 6.03 -6.94 13.57
N ILE A 103 7.35 -7.09 13.47
CA ILE A 103 8.26 -6.90 14.58
C ILE A 103 8.97 -5.57 14.30
N PRO A 104 8.74 -4.52 15.11
CA PRO A 104 9.37 -3.22 14.95
C PRO A 104 10.90 -3.27 15.01
#